data_AF-A0A953GSU6-F1
#
_entry.id   AF-A0A953GSU6-F1
#
_cell.length_a   1.000
_cell.length_b   1.000
_cell.length_c   1.000
_cell.angle_alpha   90.00
_cell.angle_beta   90.00
_cell.angle_gamma   90.00
#
_symmetry.space_group_name_H-M   'P 1'
#
loop_
_entity.id
_entity.type
_entity.pdbx_description
1 polymer ?
#
loop_
_entity_poly.entity_id
_entity_poly.type
_entity_poly.pdbx_seq_one_letter_code
_entity_poly.pdbx_strand_id
1 'polypeptide(L)'
;MTTVEVATGVVHDLPPDLQQALVADPNALLKWNGLTPLARNEWICWVISVKKQETRDEHVERAIAELKEGKRRPCCWLGCIHRTDKPMSSSQEYITNKRQKKKPEA
;
A
#
# COMPACT_ATOMS: atom_id res chain seq x y z
N MET A 1 -3.88 -26.88 -9.52
CA MET A 1 -3.52 -25.83 -8.54
C MET A 1 -4.12 -24.54 -9.07
N THR A 2 -5.15 -24.01 -8.42
CA THR A 2 -5.82 -22.79 -8.88
C THR A 2 -4.87 -21.63 -8.62
N THR A 3 -4.23 -21.12 -9.66
CA THR A 3 -3.35 -19.95 -9.58
C THR A 3 -4.21 -18.75 -9.23
N VAL A 4 -4.22 -18.36 -7.95
CA VAL A 4 -4.97 -17.19 -7.50
C VAL A 4 -4.19 -15.96 -7.96
N GLU A 5 -4.63 -15.35 -9.06
CA GLU A 5 -4.01 -14.13 -9.59
C GLU A 5 -4.36 -12.95 -8.68
N VAL A 6 -3.36 -12.47 -7.92
CA VAL A 6 -3.50 -11.26 -7.09
C VAL A 6 -2.92 -10.09 -7.85
N ALA A 7 -3.78 -9.14 -8.19
CA ALA A 7 -3.42 -8.03 -9.05
C ALA A 7 -2.52 -7.02 -8.29
N THR A 8 -1.44 -6.52 -8.91
CA THR A 8 -0.40 -5.69 -8.24
C THR A 8 -0.64 -4.17 -8.33
N GLY A 9 0.24 -3.35 -7.75
CA GLY A 9 0.21 -1.89 -7.88
C GLY A 9 0.85 -1.38 -9.19
N VAL A 10 0.99 -0.05 -9.29
CA VAL A 10 1.65 0.62 -10.44
C VAL A 10 3.12 0.89 -10.14
N VAL A 11 3.40 1.41 -8.94
CA VAL A 11 4.75 1.82 -8.50
C VAL A 11 5.32 0.83 -7.50
N HIS A 12 4.46 0.24 -6.67
CA HIS A 12 4.88 -0.70 -5.63
C HIS A 12 4.43 -2.13 -5.94
N ASP A 13 5.38 -3.05 -5.78
CA ASP A 13 5.10 -4.48 -5.77
C ASP A 13 4.28 -4.90 -4.56
N LEU A 14 3.47 -5.93 -4.75
CA LEU A 14 2.64 -6.48 -3.69
C LEU A 14 3.54 -7.21 -2.67
N PRO A 15 3.56 -6.81 -1.39
CA PRO A 15 4.37 -7.49 -0.39
C PRO A 15 3.75 -8.86 -0.05
N PRO A 16 4.58 -9.86 0.31
CA PRO A 16 4.13 -11.24 0.49
C PRO A 16 3.12 -11.38 1.64
N ASP A 17 3.28 -10.62 2.72
CA ASP A 17 2.36 -10.57 3.86
C ASP A 17 0.94 -10.17 3.42
N LEU A 18 0.82 -9.10 2.63
CA LEU A 18 -0.47 -8.67 2.09
C LEU A 18 -1.04 -9.67 1.08
N GLN A 19 -0.19 -10.28 0.24
CA GLN A 19 -0.63 -11.30 -0.71
C GLN A 19 -1.23 -12.51 0.02
N GLN A 20 -0.57 -13.01 1.05
CA GLN A 20 -1.04 -14.14 1.85
C GLN A 20 -2.38 -13.81 2.52
N ALA A 21 -2.52 -12.61 3.09
CA ALA A 21 -3.76 -12.17 3.72
C ALA A 21 -4.93 -12.05 2.72
N LEU A 22 -4.67 -11.57 1.50
CA LEU A 22 -5.68 -11.52 0.43
C LEU A 22 -6.10 -12.91 -0.04
N VAL A 23 -5.15 -13.82 -0.23
CA VAL A 23 -5.46 -15.20 -0.65
C VAL A 23 -6.26 -15.96 0.41
N ALA A 24 -6.05 -15.64 1.70
CA ALA A 24 -6.79 -16.23 2.81
C ALA A 24 -8.26 -15.78 2.89
N ASP A 25 -8.62 -14.59 2.37
CA ASP A 25 -9.99 -14.07 2.37
C ASP A 25 -10.51 -13.80 0.94
N PRO A 26 -11.28 -14.73 0.34
CA PRO A 26 -11.77 -14.62 -1.04
C PRO A 26 -12.62 -13.38 -1.30
N ASN A 27 -13.34 -12.87 -0.28
CA ASN A 27 -14.16 -11.67 -0.42
C ASN A 27 -13.27 -10.43 -0.55
N ALA A 28 -12.25 -10.31 0.30
CA ALA A 28 -11.27 -9.23 0.22
C ALA A 28 -10.52 -9.28 -1.12
N LEU A 29 -10.12 -10.47 -1.58
CA LEU A 29 -9.46 -10.65 -2.86
C LEU A 29 -10.32 -10.21 -4.06
N LEU A 30 -11.61 -10.56 -4.08
CA LEU A 30 -12.51 -10.12 -5.14
C LEU A 30 -12.61 -8.60 -5.17
N LYS A 31 -12.73 -7.95 -4.01
CA LYS A 31 -12.75 -6.50 -3.90
C LYS A 31 -11.43 -5.88 -4.36
N TRP A 32 -10.30 -6.47 -3.97
CA TRP A 32 -8.95 -6.06 -4.34
C TRP A 32 -8.74 -6.09 -5.87
N ASN A 33 -9.11 -7.20 -6.50
CA ASN A 33 -9.00 -7.34 -7.96
C ASN A 33 -9.94 -6.39 -8.72
N GLY A 34 -11.05 -5.98 -8.10
CA GLY A 34 -11.94 -4.93 -8.61
C GLY A 34 -11.46 -3.48 -8.38
N LEU A 35 -10.33 -3.28 -7.70
CA LEU A 35 -9.72 -1.96 -7.54
C LEU A 35 -8.91 -1.56 -8.77
N THR A 36 -8.91 -0.25 -9.05
CA THR A 36 -8.02 0.32 -10.06
C THR A 36 -6.55 0.06 -9.67
N PRO A 37 -5.63 -0.05 -10.64
CA PRO A 37 -4.20 -0.22 -10.34
C PRO A 37 -3.67 0.85 -9.37
N LEU A 38 -4.19 2.07 -9.47
CA LEU A 38 -3.85 3.17 -8.58
C LEU A 38 -4.33 2.93 -7.14
N ALA A 39 -5.57 2.47 -6.96
CA ALA A 39 -6.11 2.17 -5.63
C ALA A 39 -5.35 1.02 -4.96
N ARG A 40 -4.98 -0.02 -5.72
CA ARG A 40 -4.08 -1.09 -5.23
C ARG A 40 -2.74 -0.52 -4.80
N ASN A 41 -2.16 0.35 -5.61
CA ASN A 41 -0.89 1.00 -5.30
C ASN A 41 -0.96 1.86 -4.02
N GLU A 42 -2.08 2.53 -3.76
CA GLU A 42 -2.27 3.31 -2.53
C GLU A 42 -2.31 2.42 -1.29
N TRP A 43 -3.03 1.30 -1.34
CA TRP A 43 -3.04 0.31 -0.26
C TRP A 43 -1.65 -0.29 0.00
N ILE A 44 -0.96 -0.70 -1.06
CA ILE A 44 0.41 -1.24 -0.94
C ILE A 44 1.33 -0.19 -0.32
N CYS A 45 1.33 1.04 -0.84
CA CYS A 45 2.16 2.12 -0.34
C CYS A 45 1.90 2.41 1.14
N TRP A 46 0.63 2.35 1.56
CA TRP A 46 0.22 2.57 2.94
C TRP A 46 0.73 1.46 3.87
N VAL A 47 0.59 0.19 3.47
CA VAL A 47 1.10 -0.97 4.23
C VAL A 47 2.62 -0.92 4.37
N ILE A 48 3.36 -0.64 3.28
CA ILE A 48 4.83 -0.63 3.33
C ILE A 48 5.42 0.65 3.96
N SER A 49 4.60 1.68 4.19
CA SER A 49 5.08 2.97 4.72
C SER A 49 5.61 2.87 6.15
N VAL A 50 5.16 1.88 6.91
CA VAL A 50 5.61 1.63 8.28
C VAL A 50 6.89 0.78 8.29
N LYS A 51 7.82 1.17 9.17
CA LYS A 51 9.13 0.52 9.31
C LYS A 51 9.13 -0.69 10.26
N LYS A 52 8.18 -0.73 11.20
CA LYS A 52 8.06 -1.82 12.18
C LYS A 52 7.18 -2.91 11.59
N GLN A 53 7.62 -4.17 11.72
CA GLN A 53 6.87 -5.31 11.19
C GLN A 53 5.53 -5.49 11.90
N GLU A 54 5.50 -5.41 13.23
CA GLU A 54 4.27 -5.51 14.03
C GLU A 54 3.17 -4.56 13.54
N THR A 55 3.52 -3.28 13.34
CA THR A 55 2.56 -2.29 12.80
C THR A 55 2.19 -2.55 11.34
N ARG A 56 3.07 -3.20 10.56
CA ARG A 56 2.74 -3.62 9.20
C ARG A 56 1.69 -4.71 9.22
N ASP A 57 1.81 -5.67 10.13
CA ASP A 57 0.85 -6.75 10.28
C ASP A 57 -0.52 -6.19 10.67
N GLU A 58 -0.58 -5.25 11.63
CA GLU A 58 -1.81 -4.53 11.99
C GLU A 58 -2.41 -3.78 10.78
N HIS A 59 -1.58 -3.16 9.95
CA HIS A 59 -2.01 -2.49 8.73
C HIS A 59 -2.58 -3.49 7.70
N VAL A 60 -1.98 -4.66 7.55
CA VAL A 60 -2.49 -5.72 6.66
C VAL A 60 -3.87 -6.18 7.12
N GLU A 61 -4.03 -6.48 8.41
CA GLU A 61 -5.32 -6.88 8.97
C GLU A 61 -6.40 -5.81 8.74
N ARG A 62 -6.05 -4.55 8.99
CA ARG A 62 -6.95 -3.43 8.73
C ARG A 62 -7.30 -3.29 7.26
N ALA A 63 -6.33 -3.47 6.36
CA ALA A 63 -6.57 -3.41 4.93
C ALA A 63 -7.59 -4.48 4.50
N ILE A 64 -7.46 -5.72 4.97
CA ILE A 64 -8.43 -6.78 4.69
C ILE A 64 -9.82 -6.43 5.22
N ALA A 65 -9.93 -5.93 6.46
CA ALA A 65 -11.20 -5.49 7.03
C ALA A 65 -11.85 -4.37 6.22
N GLU A 66 -11.13 -3.30 5.92
CA GLU A 66 -11.65 -2.16 5.15
C GLU A 66 -12.00 -2.52 3.70
N LEU A 67 -11.26 -3.45 3.08
CA LEU A 67 -11.58 -3.99 1.75
C LEU A 67 -12.91 -4.75 1.76
N LYS A 68 -13.18 -5.53 2.81
CA LYS A 68 -14.44 -6.26 2.99
C LYS A 68 -15.62 -5.31 3.20
N GLU A 69 -15.40 -4.20 3.89
CA GLU A 69 -16.35 -3.09 4.01
C GLU A 69 -16.56 -2.34 2.67
N GLY A 70 -15.78 -2.65 1.63
CA GLY A 70 -15.90 -2.07 0.30
C GLY A 70 -15.14 -0.75 0.14
N LYS A 71 -14.26 -0.39 1.08
CA LYS A 71 -13.43 0.80 0.93
C LYS A 71 -12.41 0.60 -0.18
N ARG A 72 -12.36 1.58 -1.07
CA ARG A 72 -11.49 1.52 -2.24
C ARG A 72 -10.10 2.11 -2.00
N ARG A 73 -9.92 2.84 -0.90
CA ARG A 73 -8.66 3.49 -0.51
C ARG A 73 -8.45 3.45 1.01
N PRO A 74 -7.21 3.45 1.49
CA PRO A 74 -6.91 3.56 2.92
C PRO A 74 -7.42 4.90 3.48
N CYS A 75 -8.08 4.86 4.64
CA CYS A 75 -8.52 6.07 5.32
C CYS A 75 -7.31 6.86 5.86
N CYS A 76 -7.43 8.19 5.88
CA CYS A 76 -6.38 9.11 6.35
C CYS A 76 -5.04 9.01 5.60
N TRP A 77 -5.05 8.54 4.35
CA TRP A 77 -3.87 8.49 3.49
C TRP A 77 -3.91 9.60 2.43
N LEU A 78 -2.88 10.45 2.41
CA LEU A 78 -2.77 11.58 1.46
C LEU A 78 -2.45 11.13 0.02
N GLY A 79 -2.37 9.82 -0.23
CA GLY A 79 -1.99 9.22 -1.50
C GLY A 79 -0.52 8.81 -1.54
N CYS A 80 -0.18 7.99 -2.53
CA CYS A 80 1.19 7.54 -2.75
C CYS A 80 2.07 8.71 -3.26
N ILE A 81 3.09 9.07 -2.48
CA ILE A 81 4.06 10.12 -2.82
C ILE A 81 5.07 9.70 -3.90
N HIS A 82 5.13 8.41 -4.25
CA HIS A 82 6.05 7.85 -5.24
C HIS A 82 5.46 7.84 -6.66
N ARG A 83 4.25 8.39 -6.83
CA ARG A 83 3.60 8.48 -8.14
C ARG A 83 4.36 9.43 -9.06
N THR A 84 4.58 9.00 -10.30
CA THR A 84 5.28 9.78 -11.33
C THR A 84 4.34 10.62 -12.20
N ASP A 85 3.02 10.39 -12.16
CA ASP A 85 2.05 11.17 -12.93
C ASP A 85 1.84 12.60 -12.41
N LYS A 86 2.21 12.86 -11.15
CA LYS A 86 2.12 14.19 -10.55
C LYS A 86 3.45 14.51 -9.88
N PRO A 87 4.07 15.68 -10.17
CA PRO A 87 5.25 16.11 -9.45
C PRO A 87 4.92 16.30 -7.96
N MET A 88 5.88 15.96 -7.10
CA MET A 88 5.77 16.27 -5.68
C MET A 88 5.60 17.77 -5.48
N SER A 89 4.76 18.15 -4.51
CA SER A 89 4.67 19.55 -4.07
C SER A 89 5.99 19.99 -3.43
N SER A 90 6.34 21.27 -3.54
CA SER A 90 7.55 21.85 -2.94
C SER A 90 7.67 21.56 -1.44
N SER A 91 6.56 21.47 -0.72
CA SER A 91 6.55 21.07 0.70
C SER A 91 6.94 19.60 0.91
N GLN A 92 6.48 18.70 0.02
CA GLN A 92 6.81 17.28 0.07
C GLN A 92 8.28 17.04 -0.28
N GLU A 93 8.79 17.75 -1.28
CA GLU A 93 10.21 17.73 -1.66
C GLU A 93 11.10 18.18 -0.50
N TYR A 94 10.76 19.29 0.15
CA TYR A 94 11.51 19.80 1.31
C TYR A 94 11.59 18.77 2.45
N ILE A 95 10.45 18.16 2.81
CA ILE A 95 10.41 17.14 3.88
C ILE A 95 11.24 15.92 3.51
N THR A 96 11.14 15.46 2.25
CA THR A 96 11.86 14.29 1.76
C THR A 96 13.36 14.53 1.77
N ASN A 97 13.83 15.68 1.27
CA ASN A 97 15.25 16.05 1.29
C ASN A 97 15.79 16.17 2.72
N LYS A 98 15.01 16.76 3.64
CA LYS A 98 15.40 16.85 5.06
C LYS A 98 15.52 15.47 5.73
N ARG A 99 14.66 14.50 5.36
CA ARG A 99 14.73 13.11 5.86
C ARG A 99 15.95 12.38 5.31
N GLN A 100 16.30 12.58 4.04
CA GLN A 100 17.51 12.00 3.44
C GLN A 100 18.77 12.50 4.14
N LYS A 101 18.87 13.80 4.42
CA LYS A 101 19.99 14.40 5.17
C LYS A 101 20.13 13.90 6.62
N LYS A 102 19.07 13.33 7.20
CA LYS A 102 19.07 12.80 8.57
C LYS A 102 19.38 11.30 8.66
N LYS A 103 19.48 10.58 7.54
CA LYS A 103 19.90 9.18 7.56
C LYS A 103 21.41 9.18 7.84
N PRO A 104 21.89 8.73 9.02
CA PRO A 104 23.33 8.56 9.20
C PRO A 104 23.79 7.55 8.15
N GLU A 105 24.89 7.90 7.48
CA GLU A 105 25.63 6.98 6.62
C GLU A 105 26.00 5.77 7.49
N ALA A 106 25.52 4.59 7.10
CA ALA A 106 25.78 3.34 7.79
C ALA A 106 27.13 2.77 7.33
#